data_AF-A0ABD7WU07-F1
#
_entry.id   AF-A0ABD7WU07-F1
#
_cell.length_a   1.000
_cell.length_b   1.000
_cell.length_c   1.000
_cell.angle_alpha   90.00
_cell.angle_beta   90.00
_cell.angle_gamma   90.00
#
_symmetry.space_group_name_H-M   'P 1'
#
loop_
_entity.id
_entity.type
_entity.pdbx_description
1 polymer ?
#
loop_
_entity_poly.entity_id
_entity_poly.type
_entity_poly.pdbx_seq_one_letter_code
_entity_poly.pdbx_strand_id
1 'polypeptide(L)'
;MSKKDNDMGLQETEEILRRLDVALYGVDLSKLSAQERKSVKESTHRRWELEAEAERRNPKPRPILSQAEELELRRFQMLEAKFEKVAKGRPLKELSNNDLEEQLKILQTIVKRSEVK
;
A
#
# COMPACT_ATOMS: atom_id res chain seq x y z
N MET A 1 -19.52 -26.23 5.86
CA MET A 1 -18.23 -25.79 6.45
C MET A 1 -18.28 -26.12 7.92
N SER A 2 -17.25 -26.79 8.44
CA SER A 2 -17.24 -27.31 9.82
C SER A 2 -17.01 -26.16 10.81
N LYS A 3 -17.61 -26.21 12.01
CA LYS A 3 -17.36 -25.20 13.07
C LYS A 3 -15.87 -25.02 13.38
N LYS A 4 -15.07 -26.09 13.22
CA LYS A 4 -13.61 -26.06 13.38
C LYS A 4 -12.90 -25.21 12.32
N ASP A 5 -13.41 -25.12 11.10
CA ASP A 5 -12.80 -24.33 10.03
C ASP A 5 -12.99 -22.82 10.28
N ASN A 6 -14.14 -22.45 10.87
CA ASN A 6 -14.42 -21.07 11.26
C ASN A 6 -13.56 -20.62 12.45
N ASP A 7 -13.37 -21.48 13.46
CA ASP A 7 -12.55 -21.13 14.65
C ASP A 7 -11.07 -20.96 14.30
N MET A 8 -10.52 -21.75 13.37
CA MET A 8 -9.15 -21.58 12.88
C MET A 8 -8.99 -20.26 12.09
N GLY A 9 -9.94 -19.93 11.21
CA GLY A 9 -9.89 -18.68 10.45
C GLY A 9 -9.99 -17.42 11.35
N LEU A 10 -10.74 -17.51 12.46
CA LEU A 10 -10.83 -16.45 13.45
C LEU A 10 -9.50 -16.22 14.19
N GLN A 11 -8.84 -17.29 14.61
CA GLN A 11 -7.54 -17.20 15.30
C GLN A 11 -6.45 -16.61 14.41
N GLU A 12 -6.38 -17.05 13.15
CA GLU A 12 -5.44 -16.48 12.18
C GLU A 12 -5.70 -14.99 11.94
N THR A 13 -6.98 -14.60 11.85
CA THR A 13 -7.36 -13.19 11.68
C THR A 13 -6.95 -12.34 12.88
N GLU A 14 -7.15 -12.83 14.10
CA GLU A 14 -6.73 -12.12 15.32
C GLU A 14 -5.21 -11.94 15.38
N GLU A 15 -4.44 -12.96 14.99
CA GLU A 15 -2.99 -12.86 14.98
C GLU A 15 -2.49 -11.86 13.92
N ILE A 16 -3.12 -11.83 12.74
CA ILE A 16 -2.84 -10.83 11.71
C ILE A 16 -3.14 -9.43 12.24
N LEU A 17 -4.29 -9.22 12.91
CA LEU A 17 -4.65 -7.92 13.48
C LEU A 17 -3.64 -7.47 14.54
N ARG A 18 -3.17 -8.35 15.41
CA ARG A 18 -2.12 -8.01 16.40
C ARG A 18 -0.80 -7.61 15.74
N ARG A 19 -0.39 -8.34 14.70
CA ARG A 19 0.83 -8.00 13.94
C ARG A 19 0.69 -6.65 13.26
N LEU A 20 -0.48 -6.35 12.69
CA LEU A 20 -0.79 -5.06 12.08
C LEU A 20 -0.77 -3.93 13.11
N ASP A 21 -1.32 -4.14 14.30
CA ASP A 21 -1.31 -3.15 15.37
C ASP A 21 0.13 -2.79 15.78
N VAL A 22 0.98 -3.80 15.98
CA VAL A 22 2.39 -3.58 16.30
C VAL A 22 3.12 -2.89 15.15
N ALA A 23 2.86 -3.26 13.89
CA ALA A 23 3.52 -2.66 12.74
C ALA A 23 3.12 -1.18 12.54
N LEU A 24 1.83 -0.85 12.71
CA LEU A 24 1.30 0.49 12.47
C LEU A 24 1.53 1.44 13.66
N TYR A 25 1.32 0.94 14.87
CA TYR A 25 1.28 1.75 16.09
C TYR A 25 2.46 1.48 17.05
N GLY A 26 3.27 0.45 16.79
CA GLY A 26 4.38 0.04 17.65
C GLY A 26 3.96 -0.80 18.87
N VAL A 27 2.65 -1.01 19.07
CA VAL A 27 2.08 -1.72 20.23
C VAL A 27 0.86 -2.53 19.83
N ASP A 28 0.63 -3.64 20.52
CA ASP A 28 -0.58 -4.46 20.36
C ASP A 28 -1.78 -3.77 21.03
N LEU A 29 -2.70 -3.23 20.22
CA LEU A 29 -3.86 -2.49 20.72
C LEU A 29 -4.87 -3.37 21.45
N SER A 30 -4.86 -4.69 21.22
CA SER A 30 -5.78 -5.61 21.91
C SER A 30 -5.53 -5.68 23.42
N LYS A 31 -4.32 -5.31 23.85
CA LYS A 31 -3.90 -5.26 25.27
C LYS A 31 -4.25 -3.96 25.97
N LEU A 32 -4.76 -2.97 25.25
CA LEU A 32 -5.01 -1.63 25.75
C LEU A 32 -6.50 -1.40 26.06
N SER A 33 -6.77 -0.55 27.06
CA SER A 33 -8.11 -0.04 27.31
C SER A 33 -8.62 0.79 26.12
N ALA A 34 -9.94 1.01 26.03
CA ALA A 34 -10.52 1.79 24.94
C ALA A 34 -9.94 3.22 24.87
N GLN A 35 -9.65 3.82 26.02
CA GLN A 35 -9.09 5.17 26.11
C GLN A 35 -7.62 5.22 25.67
N GLU A 36 -6.81 4.24 26.07
CA GLU A 36 -5.42 4.12 25.62
C GLU A 36 -5.33 3.85 24.12
N ARG A 37 -6.19 2.96 23.59
CA ARG A 37 -6.27 2.71 22.14
C ARG A 37 -6.55 3.99 21.36
N LYS A 38 -7.50 4.81 21.84
CA LYS A 38 -7.82 6.09 21.22
C LYS A 38 -6.61 7.02 21.24
N SER A 39 -5.95 7.16 22.40
CA SER A 39 -4.78 8.02 22.55
C SER A 39 -3.60 7.60 21.66
N VAL A 40 -3.30 6.29 21.57
CA VAL A 40 -2.24 5.75 20.71
C VAL A 40 -2.53 6.02 19.24
N LYS A 41 -3.78 5.80 18.80
CA LYS A 41 -4.20 6.09 17.43
C LYS A 41 -4.08 7.57 17.09
N GLU A 42 -4.57 8.45 17.96
CA GLU A 42 -4.48 9.91 17.77
C GLU A 42 -3.03 10.40 17.74
N SER A 43 -2.19 9.93 18.65
CA SER A 43 -0.77 10.28 18.70
C SER A 43 -0.03 9.82 17.44
N THR A 44 -0.27 8.58 17.01
CA THR A 44 0.35 8.03 15.79
C THR A 44 -0.10 8.79 14.54
N HIS A 45 -1.39 9.12 14.46
CA HIS A 45 -1.93 9.90 13.36
C HIS A 45 -1.27 11.29 13.28
N ARG A 46 -1.19 11.99 14.42
CA ARG A 46 -0.52 13.28 14.50
C ARG A 46 0.96 13.21 14.13
N ARG A 47 1.64 12.12 14.48
CA ARG A 47 3.03 11.87 14.06
C ARG A 47 3.13 11.79 12.53
N TRP A 48 2.25 11.02 11.87
CA TRP A 48 2.24 10.92 10.41
C TRP A 48 1.94 12.25 9.73
N GLU A 49 1.02 13.06 10.26
CA GLU A 49 0.74 14.40 9.73
C GLU A 49 1.99 15.31 9.80
N LEU A 50 2.71 15.27 10.92
CA LEU A 50 3.94 16.05 11.10
C LEU A 50 5.06 15.55 10.19
N GLU A 51 5.20 14.24 9.99
CA GLU A 51 6.18 13.66 9.06
C GLU A 51 5.86 14.04 7.61
N ALA A 52 4.60 13.96 7.20
CA ALA A 52 4.16 14.38 5.88
C ALA A 52 4.39 15.87 5.64
N GLU A 53 4.13 16.71 6.64
CA GLU A 53 4.41 18.15 6.56
C GLU A 53 5.91 18.46 6.52
N ALA A 54 6.72 17.73 7.30
CA ALA A 54 8.18 17.84 7.24
C ALA A 54 8.73 17.43 5.87
N GLU A 55 8.17 16.38 5.27
CA GLU A 55 8.54 15.92 3.92
C GLU A 55 8.10 16.91 2.83
N ARG A 56 6.95 17.58 2.98
CA ARG A 56 6.55 18.67 2.05
C ARG A 56 7.52 19.84 2.11
N ARG A 57 8.01 20.19 3.30
CA ARG A 57 8.95 21.31 3.50
C ARG A 57 10.37 20.95 3.08
N ASN A 58 10.78 19.71 3.31
CA ASN A 58 12.09 19.17 2.96
C ASN A 58 11.90 17.82 2.26
N PRO A 59 11.57 17.82 0.96
CA PRO A 59 11.38 16.59 0.21
C PRO A 59 12.69 15.83 0.20
N LYS A 60 12.70 14.63 0.81
CA LYS A 60 13.84 13.75 0.70
C LYS A 60 14.00 13.37 -0.78
N PRO A 61 15.23 13.33 -1.31
CA PRO A 61 15.44 12.81 -2.65
C PRO A 61 14.88 11.38 -2.67
N ARG A 62 14.02 11.10 -3.66
CA ARG A 62 13.47 9.76 -3.82
C ARG A 62 14.65 8.79 -3.98
N PRO A 63 14.62 7.62 -3.33
CA PRO A 63 15.65 6.62 -3.54
C PRO A 63 15.74 6.32 -5.04
N ILE A 64 16.96 6.28 -5.57
CA ILE A 64 17.21 5.88 -6.95
C ILE A 64 16.94 4.37 -6.99
N LEU A 65 15.76 4.01 -7.49
CA LEU A 65 15.36 2.63 -7.65
C LEU A 65 16.13 1.99 -8.81
N SER A 66 16.47 0.72 -8.68
CA SER A 66 16.87 -0.09 -9.82
C SER A 66 15.69 -0.26 -10.78
N GLN A 67 15.96 -0.58 -12.05
CA GLN A 67 14.92 -0.77 -13.06
C GLN A 67 13.89 -1.85 -12.68
N ALA A 68 14.33 -2.90 -11.97
CA ALA A 68 13.45 -3.95 -11.48
C ALA A 68 12.48 -3.40 -10.42
N GLU A 69 12.99 -2.62 -9.47
CA GLU A 69 12.20 -1.99 -8.41
C GLU A 69 11.24 -0.93 -8.96
N GLU A 70 11.63 -0.17 -10.00
CA GLU A 70 10.71 0.75 -10.68
C GLU A 70 9.53 0.02 -11.34
N LEU A 71 9.80 -1.15 -11.92
CA LEU A 71 8.80 -1.96 -12.61
C LEU A 71 7.83 -2.62 -11.62
N GLU A 72 8.35 -3.09 -10.49
CA GLU A 72 7.52 -3.57 -9.38
C GLU A 72 6.69 -2.45 -8.77
N LEU A 73 7.27 -1.28 -8.51
CA LEU A 73 6.55 -0.12 -7.99
C LEU A 73 5.37 0.25 -8.90
N ARG A 74 5.58 0.29 -10.23
CA ARG A 74 4.48 0.54 -11.19
C ARG A 74 3.41 -0.55 -11.15
N ARG A 75 3.79 -1.83 -11.01
CA ARG A 75 2.82 -2.93 -10.87
C ARG A 75 1.96 -2.74 -9.61
N PHE A 76 2.58 -2.39 -8.48
CA PHE A 76 1.87 -2.10 -7.24
C PHE A 76 0.93 -0.90 -7.38
N GLN A 77 1.38 0.20 -7.98
CA GLN A 77 0.53 1.38 -8.23
C GLN A 77 -0.67 1.05 -9.12
N MET A 78 -0.51 0.19 -10.14
CA MET A 78 -1.64 -0.26 -10.96
C MET A 78 -2.63 -1.12 -10.16
N LEU A 79 -2.13 -2.01 -9.30
CA LEU A 79 -2.98 -2.83 -8.44
C LEU A 79 -3.74 -1.94 -7.44
N GLU A 80 -3.07 -1.00 -6.81
CA GLU A 80 -3.67 -0.01 -5.90
C GLU A 80 -4.77 0.79 -6.60
N ALA A 81 -4.51 1.31 -7.79
CA ALA A 81 -5.52 2.03 -8.58
C ALA A 81 -6.73 1.16 -8.96
N LYS A 82 -6.53 -0.14 -9.19
CA LYS A 82 -7.63 -1.10 -9.41
C LYS A 82 -8.42 -1.32 -8.13
N PHE A 83 -7.76 -1.54 -7.00
CA PHE A 83 -8.41 -1.70 -5.70
C PHE A 83 -9.19 -0.45 -5.29
N GLU A 84 -8.64 0.75 -5.48
CA GLU A 84 -9.35 1.99 -5.23
C GLU A 84 -10.63 2.13 -6.05
N LYS A 85 -10.61 1.73 -7.33
CA LYS A 85 -11.80 1.78 -8.20
C LYS A 85 -12.88 0.81 -7.71
N VAL A 86 -12.49 -0.41 -7.34
CA VAL A 86 -13.39 -1.42 -6.77
C VAL A 86 -13.97 -0.95 -5.43
N ALA A 87 -13.14 -0.44 -4.52
CA ALA A 87 -13.56 0.05 -3.21
C ALA A 87 -14.50 1.26 -3.30
N LYS A 88 -14.31 2.13 -4.30
CA LYS A 88 -15.17 3.30 -4.57
C LYS A 88 -16.43 2.95 -5.38
N GLY A 89 -16.69 1.67 -5.67
CA GLY A 89 -17.86 1.20 -6.44
C GLY A 89 -17.89 1.72 -7.88
N ARG A 90 -16.76 2.20 -8.40
CA ARG A 90 -16.68 2.73 -9.77
C ARG A 90 -16.31 1.58 -10.71
N PRO A 91 -16.98 1.44 -11.86
CA PRO A 91 -16.60 0.43 -12.84
C PRO A 91 -15.14 0.65 -13.23
N LEU A 92 -14.36 -0.45 -13.24
CA LEU A 92 -13.02 -0.45 -13.81
C LEU A 92 -13.19 -0.05 -15.28
N LYS A 93 -12.93 1.22 -15.60
CA LYS A 93 -12.87 1.69 -16.99
C LYS A 93 -11.89 0.76 -17.70
N GLU A 94 -12.39 -0.04 -18.63
CA GLU A 94 -11.56 -0.87 -19.49
C GLU A 94 -10.53 0.08 -20.11
N LEU A 95 -9.24 -0.24 -19.95
CA LEU A 95 -8.19 0.49 -20.63
C LEU A 95 -8.49 0.38 -22.12
N SER A 96 -8.68 1.50 -22.79
CA SER A 96 -8.89 1.47 -24.23
C SER A 96 -7.63 0.93 -24.90
N ASN A 97 -7.75 0.39 -26.11
CA ASN A 97 -6.60 -0.10 -26.86
C ASN A 97 -5.51 0.98 -27.02
N ASN A 98 -5.91 2.26 -27.09
CA ASN A 98 -4.98 3.39 -27.12
C ASN A 98 -4.19 3.54 -25.81
N ASP A 99 -4.84 3.36 -24.66
CA ASP A 99 -4.17 3.43 -23.34
C ASP A 99 -3.16 2.29 -23.18
N LEU A 100 -3.48 1.11 -23.70
CA LEU A 100 -2.58 -0.04 -23.70
C LEU A 100 -1.40 0.15 -24.65
N GLU A 101 -1.63 0.69 -25.85
CA GLU A 101 -0.57 1.01 -26.81
C GLU A 101 0.41 2.05 -26.27
N GLU A 102 -0.09 3.10 -25.61
CA GLU A 102 0.74 4.13 -25.02
C GLU A 102 1.62 3.57 -23.90
N GLN A 103 1.06 2.69 -23.06
CA GLN A 103 1.81 1.97 -22.02
C GLN A 103 2.87 1.02 -22.62
N LEU A 104 2.52 0.32 -23.70
CA LEU A 104 3.43 -0.61 -24.37
C LEU A 104 4.60 0.13 -25.03
N LYS A 105 4.34 1.32 -25.59
CA LYS A 105 5.36 2.21 -26.17
C LYS A 105 6.33 2.74 -25.11
N ILE A 106 5.82 3.09 -23.93
CA ILE A 106 6.64 3.49 -22.78
C ILE A 106 7.52 2.34 -22.32
N LEU A 107 6.97 1.12 -22.20
CA LEU A 107 7.72 -0.08 -21.81
C LEU A 107 8.83 -0.40 -22.82
N GLN A 108 8.54 -0.35 -24.13
CA GLN A 108 9.54 -0.54 -25.18
C GLN A 108 10.65 0.51 -25.15
N THR A 109 10.33 1.76 -24.80
CA THR A 109 11.32 2.85 -24.70
C THR A 109 12.28 2.62 -23.52
N ILE A 110 11.78 2.07 -22.41
CA ILE A 110 12.60 1.72 -21.24
C ILE A 110 13.53 0.55 -21.58
N VAL A 111 13.02 -0.49 -22.25
CA VAL A 111 13.82 -1.65 -22.69
C VAL A 111 14.91 -1.22 -23.67
N LYS A 112 14.60 -0.40 -24.68
CA LYS A 112 15.61 0.09 -25.64
C LYS A 112 16.70 0.95 -25.00
N ARG A 113 16.39 1.72 -23.95
CA ARG A 113 17.40 2.46 -23.19
C ARG A 113 18.30 1.55 -22.34
N SER A 114 17.88 0.31 -22.04
CA SER A 114 18.71 -0.68 -21.33
C SER A 114 19.68 -1.44 -22.24
N GLU A 115 19.43 -1.48 -23.56
CA GLU A 115 20.31 -2.12 -24.56
C GLU A 115 21.44 -1.21 -25.04
N VAL A 116 21.33 0.11 -24.82
CA VAL A 116 22.40 1.08 -25.08
C VAL A 116 23.22 1.26 -23.80
N LYS A 117 24.07 0.27 -23.51
CA LYS A 117 25.18 0.36 -22.55
C LYS A 117 26.44 -0.22 -23.17
#